data_AF-A0A6A4D0S3-F1
#
_entry.id   AF-A0A6A4D0S3-F1
#
_cell.length_a   1.000
_cell.length_b   1.000
_cell.length_c   1.000
_cell.angle_alpha   90.00
_cell.angle_beta   90.00
_cell.angle_gamma   90.00
#
_symmetry.space_group_name_H-M   'P 1'
#
loop_
_entity.id
_entity.type
_entity.pdbx_description
1 polymer ?
#
loop_
_entity_poly.entity_id
_entity_poly.type
_entity_poly.pdbx_seq_one_letter_code
_entity_poly.pdbx_strand_id
1 'polypeptide(L)'
;MSLSLDNLGFTDEKIARILKKFPQVLSYTTENLNSKLDYMVQLGVPRERLLELVPNAPDSLALATTRIQETVDALDEMFGDGAGVQALGRNLGVLHSNVEGLRRSFNYLVSVVGLTPERLSTSSRYIGRSRDNILRPRFEFLKTQCVETVATLTWITRSHREFVEKYPGYEAYVVEYKARQKNTTTSAL
;
A
#
# COMPACT_ATOMS: atom_id res chain seq x y z
N MET A 1 -16.24 29.66 -15.79
CA MET A 1 -14.79 29.40 -15.89
C MET A 1 -14.61 27.97 -16.35
N SER A 2 -14.10 27.75 -17.55
CA SER A 2 -13.72 26.42 -18.02
C SER A 2 -12.50 25.93 -17.25
N LEU A 3 -12.63 24.77 -16.62
CA LEU A 3 -11.52 24.05 -16.01
C LEU A 3 -10.63 23.49 -17.12
N SER A 4 -9.54 24.18 -17.41
CA SER A 4 -8.51 23.67 -18.33
C SER A 4 -7.46 22.96 -17.48
N LEU A 5 -7.46 21.62 -17.58
CA LEU A 5 -6.38 20.77 -17.07
C LEU A 5 -5.07 20.99 -17.87
N ASP A 6 -5.16 21.66 -19.01
CA ASP A 6 -4.06 21.95 -19.93
C ASP A 6 -2.97 22.79 -19.26
N ASN A 7 -3.34 23.64 -18.28
CA ASN A 7 -2.42 24.44 -17.49
C ASN A 7 -1.64 23.65 -16.42
N LEU A 8 -1.90 22.35 -16.25
CA LEU A 8 -1.18 21.51 -15.29
C LEU A 8 0.07 20.85 -15.90
N GLY A 9 0.26 20.94 -17.23
CA GLY A 9 1.37 20.33 -17.95
C GLY A 9 1.11 18.90 -18.44
N PHE A 10 -0.14 18.46 -18.47
CA PHE A 10 -0.52 17.18 -19.07
C PHE A 10 -0.76 17.32 -20.57
N THR A 11 -0.43 16.28 -21.35
CA THR A 11 -0.85 16.20 -22.76
C THR A 11 -2.33 15.83 -22.85
N ASP A 12 -2.96 16.11 -23.99
CA ASP A 12 -4.38 15.80 -24.24
C ASP A 12 -4.70 14.31 -24.00
N GLU A 13 -3.80 13.40 -24.37
CA GLU A 13 -3.98 11.96 -24.14
C GLU A 13 -3.97 11.61 -22.64
N LYS A 14 -3.11 12.28 -21.87
CA LYS A 14 -3.05 12.11 -20.41
C LYS A 14 -4.29 12.70 -19.75
N ILE A 15 -4.75 13.86 -20.21
CA ILE A 15 -6.00 14.51 -19.75
C ILE A 15 -7.19 13.60 -20.01
N ALA A 16 -7.32 13.05 -21.23
CA ALA A 16 -8.38 12.11 -21.57
C ALA A 16 -8.39 10.87 -20.64
N ARG A 17 -7.20 10.35 -20.29
CA ARG A 17 -7.06 9.24 -19.34
C ARG A 17 -7.48 9.62 -17.93
N ILE A 18 -7.09 10.81 -17.46
CA ILE A 18 -7.49 11.35 -16.16
C ILE A 18 -9.03 11.45 -16.10
N LEU A 19 -9.65 12.09 -17.09
CA LEU A 19 -11.11 12.25 -17.16
C LEU A 19 -11.86 10.91 -17.21
N LYS A 20 -11.33 9.92 -17.94
CA LYS A 20 -11.91 8.58 -18.01
C LYS A 20 -11.88 7.84 -16.67
N LYS A 21 -10.80 7.97 -15.90
CA LYS A 21 -10.63 7.27 -14.62
C LYS A 21 -11.25 8.00 -13.44
N PHE A 22 -11.22 9.33 -13.46
CA PHE A 22 -11.64 10.18 -12.37
C PHE A 22 -12.36 11.42 -12.90
N PRO A 23 -13.60 11.27 -13.41
CA PRO A 23 -14.37 12.39 -13.96
C PRO A 23 -14.68 13.47 -12.91
N GLN A 24 -14.68 13.10 -11.62
CA GLN A 24 -14.78 14.03 -10.48
C GLN A 24 -13.68 15.10 -10.50
N VAL A 25 -12.55 14.91 -11.18
CA VAL A 25 -11.51 15.94 -11.30
C VAL A 25 -12.06 17.29 -11.76
N LEU A 26 -13.14 17.28 -12.54
CA LEU A 26 -13.85 18.47 -13.03
C LEU A 26 -14.59 19.27 -11.95
N SER A 27 -14.71 18.75 -10.73
CA SER A 27 -15.25 19.50 -9.58
C SER A 27 -14.17 20.27 -8.80
N TYR A 28 -12.89 20.06 -9.11
CA TYR A 28 -11.76 20.73 -8.45
C TYR A 28 -11.28 21.92 -9.27
N THR A 29 -10.75 22.96 -8.61
CA THR A 29 -10.12 24.09 -9.33
C THR A 29 -8.73 23.72 -9.82
N THR A 30 -8.26 24.32 -10.92
CA THR A 30 -6.87 24.14 -11.41
C THR A 30 -5.85 24.50 -10.34
N GLU A 31 -6.11 25.55 -9.55
CA GLU A 31 -5.28 25.95 -8.40
C GLU A 31 -5.21 24.84 -7.34
N ASN A 32 -6.36 24.24 -6.99
CA ASN A 32 -6.39 23.15 -6.03
C ASN A 32 -5.55 21.96 -6.50
N LEU A 33 -5.69 21.55 -7.77
CA LEU A 33 -4.93 20.45 -8.36
C LEU A 33 -3.42 20.77 -8.44
N ASN A 34 -3.05 21.97 -8.87
CA ASN A 34 -1.65 22.42 -8.90
C ASN A 34 -1.04 22.42 -7.50
N SER A 35 -1.75 22.88 -6.47
CA SER A 35 -1.24 22.87 -5.09
C SER A 35 -0.81 21.48 -4.61
N LYS A 36 -1.49 20.42 -5.10
CA LYS A 36 -1.17 19.02 -4.74
C LYS A 36 0.07 18.52 -5.48
N LEU A 37 0.22 18.90 -6.75
CA LEU A 37 1.43 18.63 -7.51
C LEU A 37 2.62 19.35 -6.89
N ASP A 38 2.49 20.65 -6.59
CA ASP A 38 3.56 21.46 -6.02
C ASP A 38 3.97 20.95 -4.64
N TYR A 39 3.00 20.51 -3.82
CA TYR A 39 3.31 19.89 -2.53
C TYR A 39 4.13 18.59 -2.69
N MET A 40 3.77 17.71 -3.63
CA MET A 40 4.57 16.50 -3.92
C MET A 40 5.95 16.84 -4.50
N VAL A 41 6.08 17.95 -5.24
CA VAL A 41 7.38 18.49 -5.69
C VAL A 41 8.21 18.98 -4.51
N GLN A 42 7.61 19.69 -3.55
CA GLN A 42 8.27 20.14 -2.33
C GLN A 42 8.77 18.97 -1.47
N LEU A 43 8.04 17.85 -1.45
CA LEU A 43 8.48 16.61 -0.82
C LEU A 43 9.66 15.94 -1.55
N GLY A 44 9.97 16.34 -2.79
CA GLY A 44 11.12 15.85 -3.56
C GLY A 44 10.77 14.94 -4.73
N VAL A 45 9.49 14.81 -5.13
CA VAL A 45 9.11 14.06 -6.34
C VAL A 45 9.20 15.00 -7.56
N PRO A 46 9.99 14.68 -8.61
CA PRO A 46 10.10 15.55 -9.78
C PRO A 46 8.75 15.78 -10.47
N ARG A 47 8.51 17.02 -10.95
CA ARG A 47 7.24 17.40 -11.59
C ARG A 47 6.94 16.52 -12.80
N GLU A 48 7.94 16.28 -13.64
CA GLU A 48 7.85 15.44 -14.84
C GLU A 48 7.39 14.03 -14.48
N ARG A 49 7.91 13.50 -13.36
CA ARG A 49 7.53 12.19 -12.87
C ARG A 49 6.08 12.15 -12.39
N LEU A 50 5.61 13.18 -11.70
CA LEU A 50 4.20 13.30 -11.33
C LEU A 50 3.29 13.35 -12.56
N LEU A 51 3.71 14.05 -13.62
CA LEU A 51 2.96 14.13 -14.88
C LEU A 51 2.84 12.77 -15.59
N GLU A 52 3.72 11.81 -15.32
CA GLU A 52 3.61 10.42 -15.78
C GLU A 52 2.72 9.55 -14.89
N LEU A 53 2.76 9.78 -13.58
CA LEU A 53 2.09 8.93 -12.59
C LEU A 53 0.62 9.28 -12.38
N VAL A 54 0.28 10.58 -12.34
CA VAL A 54 -1.08 11.05 -12.06
C VAL A 54 -2.13 10.44 -12.99
N PRO A 55 -1.92 10.29 -14.31
CA PRO A 55 -2.91 9.65 -15.18
C PRO A 55 -3.24 8.20 -14.80
N ASN A 56 -2.42 7.54 -13.97
CA ASN A 56 -2.67 6.19 -13.49
C ASN A 56 -3.46 6.15 -12.17
N ALA A 57 -3.33 7.18 -11.33
CA ALA A 57 -4.03 7.36 -10.06
C ALA A 57 -4.45 8.83 -9.86
N PRO A 58 -5.36 9.37 -10.70
CA PRO A 58 -5.70 10.80 -10.71
C PRO A 58 -6.44 11.27 -9.45
N ASP A 59 -7.10 10.35 -8.77
CA ASP A 59 -7.73 10.54 -7.46
C ASP A 59 -6.74 10.91 -6.35
N SER A 60 -5.43 10.65 -6.54
CA SER A 60 -4.39 11.15 -5.64
C SER A 60 -4.39 12.67 -5.48
N LEU A 61 -4.80 13.42 -6.51
CA LEU A 61 -4.92 14.88 -6.46
C LEU A 61 -6.11 15.36 -5.63
N ALA A 62 -7.06 14.49 -5.29
CA ALA A 62 -8.18 14.82 -4.42
C ALA A 62 -7.84 14.68 -2.93
N LEU A 63 -6.69 14.10 -2.59
CA LEU A 63 -6.31 13.84 -1.21
C LEU A 63 -5.83 15.10 -0.49
N ALA A 64 -6.08 15.16 0.81
CA ALA A 64 -5.49 16.19 1.67
C ALA A 64 -3.96 16.02 1.71
N THR A 65 -3.21 17.13 1.78
CA THR A 65 -1.75 17.09 1.90
C THR A 65 -1.30 16.40 3.19
N THR A 66 -2.06 16.52 4.27
CA THR A 66 -1.84 15.78 5.52
C THR A 66 -1.85 14.26 5.32
N ARG A 67 -2.72 13.76 4.44
CA ARG A 67 -2.80 12.33 4.11
C ARG A 67 -1.59 11.86 3.28
N ILE A 68 -1.09 12.73 2.41
CA ILE A 68 0.15 12.50 1.65
C ILE A 68 1.34 12.45 2.61
N GLN A 69 1.46 13.43 3.51
CA GLN A 69 2.51 13.48 4.54
C GLN A 69 2.49 12.24 5.42
N GLU A 70 1.32 11.87 5.96
CA GLU A 70 1.18 10.69 6.82
C GLU A 70 1.68 9.41 6.13
N THR A 71 1.45 9.29 4.82
CA THR A 71 1.94 8.14 4.04
C THR A 71 3.45 8.18 3.86
N VAL A 72 4.03 9.36 3.63
CA VAL A 72 5.48 9.54 3.52
C VAL A 72 6.15 9.20 4.85
N ASP A 73 5.69 9.81 5.94
CA ASP A 73 6.25 9.64 7.28
C ASP A 73 6.20 8.16 7.71
N ALA A 74 5.07 7.49 7.46
CA ALA A 74 4.94 6.07 7.81
C ALA A 74 5.91 5.19 7.03
N LEU A 75 6.20 5.50 5.77
CA LEU A 75 7.15 4.74 4.96
C LEU A 75 8.59 5.03 5.37
N ASP A 76 8.91 6.28 5.72
CA ASP A 76 10.21 6.66 6.26
C ASP A 76 10.46 5.98 7.62
N GLU A 77 9.46 5.94 8.50
CA GLU A 77 9.49 5.22 9.78
C GLU A 77 9.81 3.72 9.59
N MET A 78 9.23 3.08 8.56
CA MET A 78 9.40 1.65 8.32
C MET A 78 10.68 1.31 7.55
N PHE A 79 11.14 2.15 6.63
CA PHE A 79 12.19 1.79 5.65
C PHE A 79 13.38 2.75 5.64
N GLY A 80 13.39 3.75 6.51
CA GLY A 80 14.42 4.78 6.59
C GLY A 80 14.11 6.01 5.75
N ASP A 81 14.83 7.10 6.05
CA ASP A 81 14.62 8.42 5.48
C ASP A 81 14.56 8.42 3.95
N GLY A 82 13.51 9.06 3.40
CA GLY A 82 13.30 9.21 1.97
C GLY A 82 12.59 8.03 1.28
N ALA A 83 12.31 6.94 1.99
CA ALA A 83 11.56 5.81 1.44
C ALA A 83 10.14 6.19 0.99
N GLY A 84 9.47 7.09 1.72
CA GLY A 84 8.16 7.62 1.39
C GLY A 84 8.16 8.40 0.08
N VAL A 85 9.12 9.30 -0.11
CA VAL A 85 9.29 10.07 -1.36
C VAL A 85 9.61 9.14 -2.53
N GLN A 86 10.49 8.17 -2.33
CA GLN A 86 10.78 7.13 -3.34
C GLN A 86 9.53 6.33 -3.72
N ALA A 87 8.68 6.01 -2.75
CA ALA A 87 7.43 5.29 -3.00
C ALA A 87 6.45 6.12 -3.83
N LEU A 88 6.29 7.42 -3.52
CA LEU A 88 5.49 8.34 -4.33
C LEU A 88 6.01 8.43 -5.77
N GLY A 89 7.33 8.50 -5.96
CA GLY A 89 7.97 8.52 -7.28
C GLY A 89 7.83 7.21 -8.07
N ARG A 90 7.46 6.09 -7.42
CA ARG A 90 7.19 4.81 -8.09
C ARG A 90 5.71 4.65 -8.46
N ASN A 91 4.80 4.96 -7.53
CA ASN A 91 3.37 4.77 -7.72
C ASN A 91 2.54 5.57 -6.69
N LEU A 92 1.72 6.51 -7.16
CA LEU A 92 0.83 7.30 -6.30
C LEU A 92 -0.31 6.49 -5.65
N GLY A 93 -0.58 5.27 -6.13
CA GLY A 93 -1.53 4.36 -5.48
C GLY A 93 -1.17 4.01 -4.03
N VAL A 94 0.09 4.21 -3.61
CA VAL A 94 0.51 4.03 -2.22
C VAL A 94 -0.25 4.93 -1.25
N LEU A 95 -0.74 6.09 -1.71
CA LEU A 95 -1.51 7.05 -0.92
C LEU A 95 -2.86 6.53 -0.43
N HIS A 96 -3.37 5.47 -1.07
CA HIS A 96 -4.63 4.82 -0.67
C HIS A 96 -4.42 3.69 0.33
N SER A 97 -3.17 3.44 0.74
CA SER A 97 -2.85 2.38 1.70
C SER A 97 -3.32 2.75 3.11
N ASN A 98 -3.95 1.82 3.81
CA ASN A 98 -4.20 1.98 5.24
C ASN A 98 -2.87 1.97 6.00
N VAL A 99 -2.37 3.15 6.37
CA VAL A 99 -1.06 3.35 7.01
C VAL A 99 -0.95 2.56 8.32
N GLU A 100 -1.98 2.57 9.16
CA GLU A 100 -2.00 1.78 10.39
C GLU A 100 -1.96 0.27 10.09
N GLY A 101 -2.66 -0.16 9.05
CA GLY A 101 -2.58 -1.53 8.54
C GLY A 101 -1.18 -1.92 8.05
N LEU A 102 -0.49 -1.00 7.36
CA LEU A 102 0.89 -1.21 6.93
C LEU A 102 1.82 -1.35 8.13
N ARG A 103 1.76 -0.44 9.12
CA ARG A 103 2.57 -0.50 10.34
C ARG A 103 2.38 -1.83 11.07
N ARG A 104 1.12 -2.26 11.28
CA ARG A 104 0.82 -3.55 11.92
C ARG A 104 1.44 -4.73 11.19
N SER A 105 1.42 -4.69 9.86
CA SER A 105 1.93 -5.76 9.01
C SER A 105 3.46 -5.76 9.00
N PHE A 106 4.08 -4.59 8.89
CA PHE A 106 5.53 -4.39 9.00
C PHE A 106 6.06 -4.86 10.35
N ASN A 107 5.50 -4.36 11.45
CA ASN A 107 5.93 -4.73 12.81
C ASN A 107 5.79 -6.23 13.07
N TYR A 108 4.76 -6.87 12.52
CA TYR A 108 4.63 -8.32 12.64
C TYR A 108 5.71 -9.07 11.85
N LEU A 109 6.01 -8.64 10.62
CA LEU A 109 7.03 -9.25 9.78
C LEU A 109 8.44 -9.07 10.36
N VAL A 110 8.72 -7.93 10.97
CA VAL A 110 10.03 -7.68 11.61
C VAL A 110 10.11 -8.40 12.96
N SER A 111 9.21 -8.10 13.89
CA SER A 111 9.35 -8.53 15.28
C SER A 111 8.94 -9.98 15.55
N VAL A 112 8.04 -10.55 14.74
CA VAL A 112 7.53 -11.93 14.95
C VAL A 112 8.08 -12.90 13.92
N VAL A 113 8.12 -12.51 12.65
CA VAL A 113 8.65 -13.38 11.58
C VAL A 113 10.19 -13.32 11.52
N GLY A 114 10.81 -12.23 11.95
CA GLY A 114 12.27 -12.07 11.96
C GLY A 114 12.86 -11.59 10.63
N LEU A 115 12.08 -10.86 9.83
CA LEU A 115 12.57 -10.24 8.59
C LEU A 115 13.23 -8.88 8.86
N THR A 116 14.21 -8.53 8.05
CA THR A 116 14.83 -7.20 8.13
C THR A 116 14.04 -6.17 7.30
N PRO A 117 14.06 -4.88 7.67
CA PRO A 117 13.46 -3.81 6.86
C PRO A 117 14.00 -3.79 5.42
N GLU A 118 15.28 -4.06 5.22
CA GLU A 118 15.93 -4.11 3.90
C GLU A 118 15.36 -5.24 3.04
N ARG A 119 15.05 -6.38 3.65
CA ARG A 119 14.41 -7.49 2.94
C ARG A 119 12.97 -7.15 2.55
N LEU A 120 12.27 -6.38 3.38
CA LEU A 120 10.89 -5.97 3.11
C LEU A 120 10.81 -4.86 2.06
N SER A 121 11.82 -3.99 1.98
CA SER A 121 11.84 -2.87 1.03
C SER A 121 11.97 -3.31 -0.43
N THR A 122 12.40 -4.56 -0.69
CA THR A 122 12.48 -5.11 -2.06
C THR A 122 11.12 -5.24 -2.75
N SER A 123 10.03 -5.27 -1.98
CA SER A 123 8.67 -5.27 -2.54
C SER A 123 7.63 -4.81 -1.51
N SER A 124 7.01 -3.66 -1.77
CA SER A 124 5.90 -3.12 -0.96
C SER A 124 4.70 -4.07 -0.81
N ARG A 125 4.56 -5.07 -1.69
CA ARG A 125 3.49 -6.08 -1.59
C ARG A 125 3.54 -6.89 -0.29
N TYR A 126 4.68 -6.97 0.39
CA TYR A 126 4.80 -7.74 1.63
C TYR A 126 3.99 -7.11 2.76
N ILE A 127 4.22 -5.82 3.02
CA ILE A 127 3.51 -5.06 4.06
C ILE A 127 2.07 -4.71 3.66
N GLY A 128 1.74 -4.79 2.38
CA GLY A 128 0.37 -4.60 1.88
C GLY A 128 -0.57 -5.77 2.19
N ARG A 129 -0.08 -6.89 2.73
CA ARG A 129 -0.93 -8.01 3.17
C ARG A 129 -1.39 -7.80 4.60
N SER A 130 -2.69 -7.98 4.84
CA SER A 130 -3.26 -7.88 6.19
C SER A 130 -2.57 -8.81 7.18
N ARG A 131 -2.06 -8.24 8.27
CA ARG A 131 -1.53 -8.98 9.43
C ARG A 131 -2.46 -10.10 9.88
N ASP A 132 -3.73 -9.76 10.15
CA ASP A 132 -4.65 -10.67 10.84
C ASP A 132 -5.32 -11.67 9.91
N ASN A 133 -5.55 -11.29 8.65
CA ASN A 133 -6.25 -12.15 7.69
C ASN A 133 -5.32 -13.03 6.85
N ILE A 134 -4.06 -12.63 6.67
CA ILE A 134 -3.13 -13.31 5.76
C ILE A 134 -1.84 -13.67 6.47
N LEU A 135 -1.11 -12.68 7.02
CA LEU A 135 0.27 -12.91 7.47
C LEU A 135 0.33 -13.87 8.65
N ARG A 136 -0.39 -13.55 9.73
CA ARG A 136 -0.40 -14.35 10.95
C ARG A 136 -0.93 -15.77 10.75
N PRO A 137 -2.13 -16.00 10.17
CA PRO A 137 -2.64 -17.36 10.00
C PRO A 137 -1.74 -18.22 9.11
N ARG A 138 -1.16 -17.65 8.03
CA ARG A 138 -0.22 -18.40 7.18
C ARG A 138 1.08 -18.71 7.90
N PHE A 139 1.66 -17.73 8.59
CA PHE A 139 2.91 -17.92 9.32
C PHE A 139 2.79 -18.99 10.41
N GLU A 140 1.74 -18.92 11.23
CA GLU A 140 1.50 -19.90 12.29
C GLU A 140 1.25 -21.30 11.73
N PHE A 141 0.47 -21.42 10.65
CA PHE A 141 0.29 -22.70 9.96
C PHE A 141 1.63 -23.25 9.43
N LEU A 142 2.44 -22.43 8.76
CA LEU A 142 3.70 -22.89 8.19
C LEU A 142 4.71 -23.34 9.25
N LYS A 143 4.66 -22.74 10.44
CA LYS A 143 5.44 -23.22 11.59
C LYS A 143 5.07 -24.65 12.00
N THR A 144 3.78 -25.02 11.98
CA THR A 144 3.37 -26.39 12.30
C THR A 144 3.85 -27.39 11.24
N GLN A 145 4.09 -26.91 10.02
CA GLN A 145 4.64 -27.68 8.90
C GLN A 145 6.17 -27.64 8.83
N CYS A 146 6.84 -27.03 9.83
CA CYS A 146 8.31 -26.86 9.86
C CYS A 146 8.90 -26.16 8.61
N VAL A 147 8.14 -25.25 7.99
CA VAL A 147 8.61 -24.51 6.81
C VAL A 147 9.40 -23.28 7.23
N GLU A 148 10.60 -23.09 6.66
CA GLU A 148 11.40 -21.88 6.88
C GLU A 148 10.82 -20.65 6.15
N THR A 149 10.10 -19.83 6.89
CA THR A 149 9.36 -18.67 6.37
C THR A 149 10.21 -17.42 6.13
N VAL A 150 11.43 -17.37 6.68
CA VAL A 150 12.40 -16.28 6.46
C VAL A 150 13.17 -16.50 5.16
N ALA A 151 13.48 -17.76 4.81
CA ALA A 151 14.21 -18.11 3.60
C ALA A 151 13.43 -17.77 2.31
N THR A 152 12.11 -17.87 2.33
CA THR A 152 11.25 -17.53 1.18
C THR A 152 10.04 -16.71 1.58
N LEU A 153 9.78 -15.60 0.87
CA LEU A 153 8.62 -14.73 1.11
C LEU A 153 7.43 -15.03 0.20
N THR A 154 7.53 -16.09 -0.61
CA THR A 154 6.47 -16.45 -1.57
C THR A 154 5.14 -16.78 -0.88
N TRP A 155 5.17 -17.23 0.37
CA TRP A 155 3.96 -17.47 1.17
C TRP A 155 3.16 -16.18 1.47
N ILE A 156 3.81 -15.00 1.45
CA ILE A 156 3.14 -13.71 1.62
C ILE A 156 2.44 -13.29 0.33
N THR A 157 3.13 -13.46 -0.81
CA THR A 157 2.67 -12.90 -2.08
C THR A 157 1.71 -13.79 -2.84
N ARG A 158 1.82 -15.13 -2.69
CA ARG A 158 0.91 -16.11 -3.30
C ARG A 158 -0.55 -15.75 -3.07
N SER A 159 -1.35 -15.94 -4.11
CA SER A 159 -2.81 -15.89 -3.99
C SER A 159 -3.31 -16.91 -2.96
N HIS A 160 -4.57 -16.80 -2.56
CA HIS A 160 -5.17 -17.79 -1.66
C HIS A 160 -5.14 -19.19 -2.30
N ARG A 161 -5.56 -19.29 -3.57
CA ARG A 161 -5.58 -20.52 -4.34
C ARG A 161 -4.22 -21.20 -4.41
N GLU A 162 -3.17 -20.50 -4.86
CA GLU A 162 -1.81 -21.06 -4.96
C GLU A 162 -1.18 -21.42 -3.61
N PHE A 163 -1.65 -20.77 -2.54
CA PHE A 163 -1.22 -21.11 -1.19
C PHE A 163 -1.86 -22.43 -0.74
N VAL A 164 -3.16 -22.60 -0.96
CA VAL A 164 -3.89 -23.85 -0.64
C VAL A 164 -3.42 -25.01 -1.51
N GLU A 165 -3.20 -24.80 -2.81
CA GLU A 165 -2.67 -25.85 -3.70
C GLU A 165 -1.31 -26.38 -3.20
N LYS A 166 -0.45 -25.51 -2.66
CA LYS A 166 0.83 -25.93 -2.06
C LYS A 166 0.68 -26.49 -0.65
N TYR A 167 -0.33 -26.03 0.09
CA TYR A 167 -0.57 -26.40 1.48
C TYR A 167 -2.05 -26.76 1.70
N PRO A 168 -2.50 -27.96 1.26
CA PRO A 168 -3.92 -28.31 1.25
C PRO A 168 -4.59 -28.28 2.64
N GLY A 169 -3.83 -28.53 3.71
CA GLY A 169 -4.34 -28.47 5.09
C GLY A 169 -4.65 -27.06 5.61
N TYR A 170 -4.31 -26.01 4.87
CA TYR A 170 -4.51 -24.63 5.33
C TYR A 170 -5.98 -24.23 5.44
N GLU A 171 -6.87 -24.74 4.59
CA GLU A 171 -8.29 -24.37 4.61
C GLU A 171 -8.98 -24.81 5.90
N ALA A 172 -8.77 -26.07 6.30
CA ALA A 172 -9.27 -26.57 7.57
C ALA A 172 -8.68 -25.76 8.75
N TYR A 173 -7.37 -25.53 8.73
CA TYR A 173 -6.69 -24.75 9.77
C TYR A 173 -7.25 -23.33 9.91
N VAL A 174 -7.46 -22.60 8.82
CA VAL A 174 -7.85 -21.19 8.90
C VAL A 174 -9.29 -21.01 9.40
N VAL A 175 -10.17 -22.01 9.17
CA VAL A 175 -11.52 -22.03 9.74
C VAL A 175 -11.45 -22.13 11.27
N GLU A 176 -10.70 -23.08 11.79
CA GLU A 176 -10.50 -23.26 13.24
C GLU A 176 -9.77 -22.08 13.88
N TYR A 177 -8.75 -21.56 13.21
CA TYR A 177 -8.03 -20.36 13.65
C TYR A 177 -8.98 -19.17 13.84
N LYS A 178 -9.86 -18.89 12.85
CA LYS A 178 -10.82 -17.79 12.94
C LYS A 178 -11.87 -18.01 14.05
N ALA A 179 -12.31 -19.25 14.26
CA ALA A 179 -13.23 -19.57 15.35
C ALA A 179 -12.60 -19.26 16.72
N ARG A 180 -11.33 -19.65 16.92
CA ARG A 180 -10.58 -19.35 18.16
C ARG A 180 -10.45 -17.85 18.42
N GLN A 181 -10.09 -17.05 17.40
CA GLN A 181 -9.93 -15.59 17.55
C GLN A 181 -11.24 -14.88 17.91
N LYS A 182 -12.39 -15.34 17.39
CA LYS A 182 -13.72 -14.81 17.76
C LYS A 182 -14.02 -15.07 19.23
N ASN A 183 -13.78 -16.28 19.73
CA ASN A 183 -14.06 -16.64 21.12
C ASN A 183 -13.19 -15.85 22.11
N THR A 184 -11.92 -15.59 21.77
CA THR A 184 -11.02 -14.78 22.60
C THR A 184 -11.47 -13.32 22.68
N THR A 185 -12.04 -12.77 21.60
CA THR A 185 -12.51 -11.38 21.58
C THR A 185 -13.80 -11.20 22.39
N THR A 186 -14.70 -12.19 22.35
CA THR A 186 -15.95 -12.19 23.14
C THR A 186 -15.71 -12.38 24.64
N SER A 187 -14.64 -13.08 25.03
CA SER A 187 -14.30 -13.33 26.44
C SER A 187 -13.54 -12.17 27.12
N ALA A 188 -13.11 -11.16 26.37
CA ALA A 188 -12.34 -10.02 26.86
C ALA A 188 -13.19 -8.73 27.02
N LEU A 189 -14.51 -8.84 26.84
CA LEU A 189 -15.53 -7.82 27.08
C LEU A 189 -16.39 -8.24 28.27
#